data_AF-A0A7W2CG32-F1
#
_entry.id   AF-A0A7W2CG32-F1
#
_cell.length_a   1.000
_cell.length_b   1.000
_cell.length_c   1.000
_cell.angle_alpha   90.00
_cell.angle_beta   90.00
_cell.angle_gamma   90.00
#
_symmetry.space_group_name_H-M   'P 1'
#
loop_
_entity.id
_entity.type
_entity.pdbx_description
1 polymer ?
#
loop_
_entity_poly.entity_id
_entity_poly.type
_entity_poly.pdbx_seq_one_letter_code
_entity_poly.pdbx_strand_id
1 'polypeptide(L)'
;MTNSDEASLYDVNQGVATITLNRPENKNALSIEMVNSIGDHFAAAQGDPGVRVILFTNNGNTFCAGADLKANQPGVTQPTA
;
A
#
# COMPACT_ATOMS: atom_id res chain seq x y z
N MET A 1 -12.89 -8.09 -10.57
CA MET A 1 -13.68 -7.02 -9.96
C MET A 1 -12.70 -6.22 -9.11
N THR A 2 -12.26 -5.05 -9.56
CA THR A 2 -11.45 -4.15 -8.74
C THR A 2 -12.40 -3.38 -7.85
N ASN A 3 -12.43 -3.67 -6.55
CA ASN A 3 -13.22 -2.90 -5.61
C ASN A 3 -12.52 -1.56 -5.38
N SER A 4 -13.18 -0.46 -5.76
CA SER A 4 -12.63 0.89 -5.60
C SER A 4 -12.36 1.28 -4.14
N ASP A 5 -12.87 0.51 -3.18
CA ASP A 5 -12.69 0.69 -1.74
C ASP A 5 -11.44 -0.02 -1.17
N GLU A 6 -10.68 -0.77 -1.99
CA GLU A 6 -9.45 -1.43 -1.54
C GLU A 6 -8.34 -0.43 -1.22
N ALA A 7 -7.60 -0.70 -0.14
CA ALA A 7 -6.50 0.17 0.30
C ALA A 7 -5.36 0.26 -0.72
N SER A 8 -5.07 -0.83 -1.43
CA SER A 8 -4.18 -0.84 -2.59
C SER A 8 -4.73 -1.74 -3.69
N LEU A 9 -4.34 -1.47 -4.93
CA LEU A 9 -4.75 -2.21 -6.12
C LEU A 9 -3.56 -3.02 -6.67
N TYR A 10 -3.87 -4.10 -7.37
CA TYR A 10 -2.89 -4.98 -8.00
C TYR A 10 -3.29 -5.35 -9.43
N ASP A 11 -2.36 -5.20 -10.37
CA ASP A 11 -2.49 -5.63 -11.76
C ASP A 11 -1.18 -6.24 -12.25
N VAL A 12 -1.25 -7.22 -13.15
CA VAL A 12 -0.05 -7.80 -13.79
C VAL A 12 -0.21 -7.71 -15.30
N ASN A 13 0.71 -7.00 -15.94
CA ASN A 13 0.71 -6.83 -17.39
C ASN A 13 2.12 -7.02 -17.96
N GLN A 14 2.28 -7.94 -18.92
CA GLN A 14 3.54 -8.21 -19.61
C GLN A 14 4.75 -8.42 -18.68
N GLY A 15 4.50 -9.04 -17.52
CA GLY A 15 5.50 -9.33 -16.49
C GLY A 15 5.87 -8.13 -15.61
N VAL A 16 5.08 -7.06 -15.63
CA VAL A 16 5.15 -5.97 -14.67
C VAL A 16 3.96 -6.08 -13.72
N ALA A 17 4.23 -6.33 -12.45
CA ALA A 17 3.24 -6.26 -11.39
C ALA A 17 3.13 -4.82 -10.91
N THR A 18 1.98 -4.19 -11.09
CA THR A 18 1.69 -2.83 -10.63
C THR A 18 0.92 -2.88 -9.33
N ILE A 19 1.52 -2.36 -8.26
CA ILE A 19 0.89 -2.18 -6.96
C ILE A 19 0.64 -0.68 -6.78
N THR A 20 -0.62 -0.29 -6.62
CA THR A 20 -1.04 1.12 -6.55
C THR A 20 -1.68 1.44 -5.21
N LEU A 21 -1.11 2.39 -4.47
CA LEU A 21 -1.72 2.94 -3.25
C LEU A 21 -3.03 3.66 -3.60
N ASN A 22 -4.14 3.31 -2.94
CA ASN A 22 -5.49 3.73 -3.36
C ASN A 22 -6.31 4.36 -2.20
N ARG A 23 -5.65 5.13 -1.34
CA ARG A 23 -6.30 5.97 -0.31
C ARG A 23 -5.90 7.45 -0.45
N PRO A 24 -6.10 8.08 -1.63
CA PRO A 24 -5.63 9.45 -1.90
C PRO A 24 -6.23 10.49 -0.95
N GLU A 25 -7.45 10.26 -0.45
CA GLU A 25 -8.15 11.11 0.53
C GLU A 25 -7.42 11.19 1.88
N ASN A 26 -6.69 10.14 2.25
CA ASN A 26 -5.81 10.12 3.42
C ASN A 26 -4.32 10.18 3.02
N LYS A 27 -4.02 10.74 1.85
CA LYS A 27 -2.65 10.88 1.30
C LYS A 27 -1.88 9.57 1.30
N ASN A 28 -2.57 8.44 1.10
CA ASN A 28 -2.02 7.10 1.10
C ASN A 28 -1.21 6.76 2.36
N ALA A 29 -1.65 7.23 3.54
CA ALA A 29 -1.00 6.91 4.81
C ALA A 29 -0.92 5.38 5.05
N LEU A 30 0.21 4.92 5.59
CA LEU A 30 0.45 3.49 5.87
C LEU A 30 -0.27 3.05 7.14
N SER A 31 -1.59 2.89 7.05
CA SER A 31 -2.40 2.20 8.06
C SER A 31 -2.08 0.69 8.07
N ILE A 32 -2.51 -0.02 9.11
CA ILE A 32 -2.36 -1.49 9.19
C ILE A 32 -3.01 -2.17 7.97
N GLU A 33 -4.19 -1.71 7.57
CA GLU A 33 -4.90 -2.21 6.40
C GLU A 33 -4.09 -2.02 5.11
N MET A 34 -3.55 -0.81 4.91
CA MET A 34 -2.69 -0.49 3.76
C MET A 34 -1.44 -1.38 3.73
N VAL A 35 -0.75 -1.52 4.86
CA VAL A 35 0.48 -2.33 4.95
C VAL A 35 0.19 -3.81 4.67
N ASN A 36 -0.90 -4.36 5.23
CA ASN A 36 -1.28 -5.75 4.98
C ASN A 36 -1.64 -5.97 3.50
N SER A 37 -2.45 -5.09 2.92
CA SER A 37 -2.85 -5.18 1.51
C SER A 37 -1.65 -5.13 0.57
N ILE A 38 -0.71 -4.20 0.80
CA ILE A 38 0.55 -4.13 0.05
C ILE A 38 1.37 -5.41 0.22
N GLY A 39 1.47 -5.92 1.45
CA GLY A 39 2.18 -7.16 1.76
C GLY A 39 1.65 -8.37 1.00
N ASP A 40 0.32 -8.51 0.94
CA ASP A 40 -0.34 -9.57 0.18
C ASP A 40 -0.04 -9.48 -1.32
N HIS A 41 0.00 -8.27 -1.89
CA HIS A 41 0.35 -8.06 -3.29
C HIS A 41 1.83 -8.34 -3.58
N PHE A 42 2.75 -7.97 -2.68
CA PHE A 42 4.16 -8.34 -2.82
C PHE A 42 4.35 -9.85 -2.77
N ALA A 43 3.66 -10.55 -1.85
CA ALA A 43 3.70 -12.00 -1.78
C ALA A 43 3.15 -12.67 -3.05
N ALA A 44 2.04 -12.15 -3.59
CA ALA A 44 1.47 -12.61 -4.85
C ALA A 44 2.45 -12.41 -6.03
N ALA A 45 3.07 -11.23 -6.13
CA ALA A 45 4.06 -10.93 -7.17
C ALA A 45 5.31 -11.80 -7.05
N GLN A 46 5.79 -12.05 -5.82
CA GLN A 46 6.95 -12.91 -5.58
C GLN A 46 6.68 -14.38 -5.96
N GLY A 47 5.45 -14.85 -5.78
CA GLY A 47 5.02 -16.20 -6.12
C GLY A 47 4.75 -16.44 -7.61
N ASP A 48 4.69 -15.38 -8.43
CA ASP A 48 4.36 -15.47 -9.85
C ASP A 48 5.64 -15.48 -10.71
N PRO A 49 6.00 -16.61 -11.34
CA PRO A 49 7.19 -16.70 -12.21
C PRO A 49 7.08 -15.84 -13.50
N GLY A 50 5.88 -15.37 -13.85
CA GLY A 50 5.66 -14.44 -14.95
C GLY A 50 5.99 -12.99 -14.60
N VAL A 51 6.05 -12.64 -13.32
CA VAL A 51 6.42 -11.30 -12.85
C VAL A 51 7.93 -11.13 -12.86
N ARG A 52 8.39 -10.08 -13.53
CA ARG A 52 9.82 -9.76 -13.69
C ARG A 52 10.20 -8.47 -12.95
N VAL A 53 9.25 -7.55 -12.82
CA VAL A 53 9.45 -6.24 -12.20
C VAL A 53 8.18 -5.87 -11.42
N ILE A 54 8.36 -5.19 -10.29
CA ILE A 54 7.27 -4.58 -9.53
C ILE A 54 7.32 -3.07 -9.73
N LEU A 55 6.25 -2.50 -10.26
CA LEU A 55 5.99 -1.07 -10.27
C LEU A 55 5.16 -0.72 -9.03
N PHE A 56 5.76 0.00 -8.09
CA PHE A 56 5.06 0.48 -6.90
C PHE A 56 4.75 1.97 -7.06
N THR A 57 3.46 2.31 -7.10
CA THR A 57 2.98 3.66 -7.44
C THR A 57 1.77 4.05 -6.59
N ASN A 58 1.20 5.22 -6.85
CA ASN A 58 0.08 5.77 -6.10
C ASN A 58 -1.02 6.32 -7.02
N ASN A 59 -2.25 6.31 -6.52
CA ASN A 59 -3.32 7.16 -7.01
C ASN A 59 -3.26 8.53 -6.31
N GLY A 60 -3.68 9.57 -7.03
CA GLY A 60 -3.67 10.96 -6.56
C GLY A 60 -2.29 11.63 -6.64
N ASN A 61 -2.17 12.79 -5.99
CA ASN A 61 -0.99 13.67 -6.12
C ASN A 61 0.08 13.44 -5.04
N THR A 62 -0.15 12.52 -4.11
CA THR A 62 0.79 12.22 -3.03
C THR A 62 1.09 10.74 -3.05
N PHE A 63 2.37 10.39 -3.13
CA PHE A 63 2.80 8.99 -3.06
C PHE A 63 2.34 8.35 -1.76
N CYS A 64 2.89 8.80 -0.63
CA CYS A 64 2.54 8.35 0.71
C CYS A 64 2.93 9.43 1.72
N ALA A 65 2.03 9.75 2.66
CA ALA A 65 2.32 10.69 3.74
C ALA A 65 3.21 10.13 4.86
N GLY A 66 3.49 8.81 4.85
CA GLY A 66 4.29 8.11 5.85
C GLY A 66 3.46 7.18 6.74
N ALA A 67 4.06 6.71 7.84
CA ALA A 67 3.40 5.86 8.82
C ALA A 67 2.17 6.56 9.40
N ASP A 68 1.02 5.88 9.41
CA ASP A 68 -0.16 6.40 10.10
C ASP A 68 0.04 6.25 11.61
N LEU A 69 0.66 7.26 12.23
CA LEU A 69 0.93 7.30 13.66
C LEU A 69 -0.35 7.25 14.51
N LYS A 70 -1.55 7.43 13.92
CA LYS A 70 -2.83 7.27 14.62
C LYS A 70 -3.25 5.82 14.77
N ALA A 71 -2.74 4.91 13.95
CA ALA A 71 -3.05 3.48 14.03
C ALA A 71 -2.22 2.72 15.09
N ASN A 72 -1.25 3.38 15.72
CA ASN A 72 -0.20 2.71 16.50
C ASN A 72 -0.07 3.19 17.95
N GLN A 73 -1.18 3.31 18.70
CA GLN A 73 -1.10 3.42 20.16
C GLN A 73 -2.24 2.66 20.88
N PRO A 74 -1.91 1.52 21.49
CA PRO A 74 -2.11 1.33 22.92
C PRO A 74 -0.75 1.46 23.63
N GLY A 75 -0.50 2.61 24.27
CA GLY A 75 0.50 2.70 25.35
C GLY A 75 1.86 3.33 25.05
N VAL A 76 2.12 3.94 23.89
CA VAL A 76 3.37 4.69 23.69
C VAL A 76 3.13 6.17 23.97
N THR A 77 3.55 6.68 25.12
CA THR A 77 3.52 8.14 25.37
C THR A 77 4.56 8.81 24.49
N GLN A 78 4.12 9.76 23.66
CA GLN A 78 5.02 10.63 22.89
C GLN A 78 5.86 11.45 23.88
N PRO A 79 7.19 11.53 23.73
CA PRO A 79 8.02 12.36 24.60
C PRO A 79 7.58 13.82 24.48
N THR A 80 7.19 14.40 25.61
CA THR A 80 6.93 15.83 25.74
C THR A 80 8.23 16.59 25.52
N ALA A 81 8.22 17.51 24.57
CA ALA A 81 9.28 18.52 24.41
C ALA A 81 9.36 19.43 25.64
#